data_AF-A0A1X2HDX1-F1
#
_entry.id   AF-A0A1X2HDX1-F1
#
_cell.length_a   1.000
_cell.length_b   1.000
_cell.length_c   1.000
_cell.angle_alpha   90.00
_cell.angle_beta   90.00
_cell.angle_gamma   90.00
#
_symmetry.space_group_name_H-M   'P 1'
#
loop_
_entity.id
_entity.type
_entity.pdbx_description
1 polymer ?
#
loop_
_entity_poly.entity_id
_entity_poly.type
_entity_poly.pdbx_seq_one_letter_code
_entity_poly.pdbx_strand_id
1 'polypeptide(L)' 'MWDGPRYLTKIKGGMDSELYCKILNDDYKDTLRYYGVRQPDGILQQDNEVKNSTNYE' A
#
# COMPACT_ATOMS: atom_id res chain seq x y z
N MET A 1 0.10 -6.96 19.71
CA MET A 1 -1.37 -6.98 19.86
C MET A 1 -1.95 -6.66 18.49
N TRP A 2 -3.00 -7.34 18.03
CA TRP A 2 -3.62 -7.06 16.73
C TRP A 2 -4.73 -6.01 16.92
N ASP A 3 -4.59 -4.85 16.27
CA ASP A 3 -5.51 -3.70 16.41
C ASP A 3 -6.72 -3.75 15.47
N GLY A 4 -7.00 -4.93 14.89
CA GLY A 4 -8.08 -5.09 13.92
C GLY A 4 -7.69 -4.70 12.48
N PRO A 5 -8.63 -4.86 11.53
CA PRO A 5 -8.45 -4.40 10.16
C PRO A 5 -8.33 -2.86 10.14
N ARG A 6 -7.34 -2.37 9.40
CA ARG A 6 -7.11 -0.94 9.21
C ARG A 6 -7.84 -0.46 7.95
N TYR A 7 -7.09 -0.08 6.92
CA TYR A 7 -7.66 0.54 5.73
C TYR A 7 -8.11 -0.49 4.68
N LEU A 8 -9.11 -0.09 3.89
CA LEU A 8 -9.65 -0.83 2.75
C LEU A 8 -9.73 0.14 1.56
N THR A 9 -8.99 -0.13 0.48
CA THR A 9 -9.22 0.53 -0.80
C THR A 9 -10.04 -0.37 -1.71
N LYS A 10 -10.95 0.23 -2.49
CA LYS A 10 -11.74 -0.51 -3.47
C LYS A 10 -11.01 -0.52 -4.80
N ILE A 11 -10.54 -1.69 -5.21
CA ILE A 11 -10.00 -1.91 -6.56
C ILE A 11 -11.16 -2.21 -7.50
N LYS A 12 -11.28 -1.46 -8.60
CA LYS A 12 -12.31 -1.68 -9.62
C LYS A 12 -11.65 -2.19 -10.91
N GLY A 13 -11.89 -3.47 -11.24
CA GLY A 13 -11.24 -4.14 -12.37
C GLY A 13 -9.98 -4.89 -11.93
N GLY A 14 -9.07 -5.14 -12.86
CA GLY A 14 -7.74 -5.68 -12.55
C GLY A 14 -6.85 -4.62 -11.91
N MET A 15 -5.87 -5.07 -11.13
CA MET A 15 -4.83 -4.20 -10.58
C MET A 15 -3.55 -4.37 -11.40
N ASP A 16 -3.25 -3.36 -12.20
CA ASP A 16 -1.96 -3.21 -12.88
C ASP A 16 -0.95 -2.51 -11.95
N SER A 17 0.30 -2.41 -12.41
CA SER A 17 1.39 -1.78 -11.66
C SER A 17 1.17 -0.29 -11.43
N GLU A 18 0.56 0.42 -12.39
CA GLU A 18 0.31 1.86 -12.27
C GLU A 18 -0.74 2.16 -11.17
N LEU A 19 -1.85 1.43 -11.19
CA LEU A 19 -2.88 1.53 -10.15
C LEU A 19 -2.34 1.11 -8.78
N TYR A 20 -1.49 0.06 -8.75
CA TYR A 20 -0.81 -0.36 -7.53
C TYR A 20 0.07 0.76 -6.95
N CYS A 21 0.92 1.39 -7.76
CA CYS A 21 1.76 2.52 -7.34
C CYS A 21 0.92 3.72 -6.89
N LYS A 22 -0.21 3.98 -7.55
CA LYS A 22 -1.13 5.06 -7.15
C LYS A 22 -1.74 4.82 -5.77
N ILE A 23 -2.21 3.60 -5.51
CA ILE A 23 -2.74 3.19 -4.19
C ILE A 23 -1.66 3.34 -3.11
N LEU A 24 -0.41 2.94 -3.40
CA LEU A 24 0.69 3.11 -2.43
C LEU A 24 1.05 4.57 -2.16
N ASN A 25 1.02 5.43 -3.19
CA ASN A 25 1.39 6.83 -3.05
C ASN A 25 0.32 7.68 -2.40
N ASP A 26 -0.94 7.40 -2.68
CA ASP A 26 -2.07 8.20 -2.21
C ASP A 26 -2.68 7.55 -0.96
N ASP A 27 -3.52 6.55 -1.15
CA ASP A 27 -4.34 5.91 -0.11
C ASP A 27 -3.52 5.33 1.06
N TYR A 28 -2.40 4.66 0.75
CA TYR A 28 -1.56 4.03 1.77
C TYR A 28 -0.82 5.08 2.62
N LYS A 29 -0.28 6.15 2.01
CA LYS A 29 0.38 7.22 2.77
C LYS A 29 -0.62 7.99 3.63
N ASP A 30 -1.84 8.22 3.15
CA ASP A 30 -2.91 8.81 3.95
C ASP A 30 -3.31 7.92 5.12
N THR A 31 -3.32 6.61 4.92
CA THR A 31 -3.55 5.64 6.00
C THR A 31 -2.45 5.72 7.05
N LEU A 32 -1.18 5.73 6.66
CA LEU A 32 -0.06 5.87 7.59
C LEU A 32 -0.15 7.17 8.39
N ARG A 33 -0.51 8.27 7.74
CA ARG A 33 -0.76 9.57 8.39
C ARG A 33 -1.89 9.48 9.43
N TYR A 34 -3.02 8.87 9.08
CA TYR A 34 -4.16 8.72 9.98
C TYR A 34 -3.81 7.96 11.26
N TYR A 35 -3.01 6.90 11.14
CA TYR A 35 -2.56 6.11 12.30
C TYR A 35 -1.31 6.67 13.00
N GLY A 36 -0.78 7.81 12.55
CA GLY A 36 0.42 8.42 13.13
C GLY A 36 1.71 7.61 12.91
N VAL A 37 1.72 6.69 11.94
CA VAL A 37 2.89 5.87 11.60
C VAL A 37 3.83 6.71 10.73
N ARG A 38 5.05 6.94 11.21
CA ARG A 38 6.09 7.63 10.45
C ARG A 38 6.77 6.63 9.50
N GLN A 39 7.01 7.06 8.27
CA GLN A 39 7.57 6.22 7.20
C GLN A 39 8.89 5.48 7.53
N PRO A 40 9.85 6.01 8.32
CA PRO A 40 11.06 5.25 8.64
C PRO A 40 10.84 4.07 9.60
N ASP A 41 9.68 3.98 10.27
CA ASP A 41 9.43 2.99 11.32
C ASP A 41 8.61 1.78 10.82
N GLY A 42 8.22 1.76 9.54
CA GLY A 42 7.32 0.76 8.97
C GLY A 42 8.00 -0.24 8.05
N ILE A 43 7.62 -1.51 8.17
CA ILE A 43 7.95 -2.57 7.19
C ILE A 43 6.72 -2.80 6.31
N LEU A 44 6.85 -2.65 5.00
CA LEU A 44 5.80 -3.00 4.04
C LEU A 44 5.82 -4.51 3.81
N GLN A 45 4.73 -5.20 4.16
CA GLN A 45 4.54 -6.62 3.88
C GLN A 45 3.50 -6.78 2.77
N GLN A 46 3.85 -7.55 1.74
CA GLN A 46 3.01 -7.88 0.60
C GLN A 46 3.40 -9.22 -0.01
N ASP A 47 2.61 -9.73 -0.95
CA ASP A 47 2.97 -10.93 -1.73
C ASP A 47 3.99 -10.61 -2.83
N ASN A 48 4.58 -11.66 -3.40
CA ASN A 48 5.64 -11.54 -4.41
C ASN A 48 5.09 -11.50 -5.85
N GLU A 49 3.91 -10.90 -6.06
CA GLU A 49 3.36 -10.77 -7.42
C GLU A 49 4.27 -9.89 -8.29
N VAL A 50 4.38 -10.23 -9.59
CA VAL A 50 5.32 -9.59 -10.54
C VAL A 50 5.16 -8.06 -10.60
N LYS A 51 3.93 -7.57 -10.43
CA LYS A 51 3.59 -6.14 -10.41
C LYS A 51 4.14 -5.38 -9.19
N ASN A 52 4.48 -6.10 -8.12
CA ASN A 52 5.08 -5.53 -6.90
C ASN A 52 6.61 -5.43 -7.00
N SER A 53 7.20 -6.12 -7.97
CA SER A 53 8.66 -6.23 -8.19
C SER A 53 9.13 -5.46 -9.43
N THR A 54 8.24 -4.67 -10.04
CA THR A 54 8.56 -3.91 -11.26
C THR A 54 9.24 -2.60 -10.87
N ASN A 55 10.55 -2.51 -11.09
CA ASN A 55 11.30 -1.27 -10.96
C ASN A 55 10.87 -0.31 -12.08
N TYR A 56 10.26 0.82 -11.72
CA TYR A 56 10.18 1.97 -12.62
C TYR A 56 11.36 2.88 -12.25
N GLU A 57 12.28 3.06 -13.21
CA GLU A 57 13.36 4.07 -13.16
C GLU A 57 12.80 5.49 -13.11
#